data_AF-A0A8C5YUP0-F1
#
_entry.id   AF-A0A8C5YUP0-F1
#
_cell.length_a   1.000
_cell.length_b   1.000
_cell.length_c   1.000
_cell.angle_alpha   90.00
_cell.angle_beta   90.00
_cell.angle_gamma   90.00
#
_symmetry.space_group_name_H-M   'P 1'
#
loop_
_entity.id
_entity.type
_entity.pdbx_description
1 polymer ?
#
loop_
_entity_poly.entity_id
_entity_poly.type
_entity_poly.pdbx_seq_one_letter_code
_entity_poly.pdbx_strand_id
1 'polypeptide(L)'
;MNGEEEFFDAVTGFDSDNSSGEFSEANQKVTGRIDLDSSNSSRTGKSGERPPRENGVQKHRTALPAPMFTRSDFSVWSILKKCIGLELSKITMPIAFNEPLSFLQRITEYMEHVYLIHKASHQPQPLERMQCVAAFAVSAVASQWERTGKPFNPLLGETYELVREDLGFRFISEQVSHHPPISAFYSEGLSQDFVFHGSIYPKLKFWGKSVEAEPRGTITLELLKHGEAYTWTNPTCCVHNVIIGKLWIEQYGTVEILNHRTGDKCVLNFRPCGLFGKELHRVEGHIQDKNKKKLFMIYGKWTECLWGIDPSSYESFKKQERRGDHQRKARLDVGPEITSEVAGDAADDVPMAQETVPVIPGSRLLWRVNSRPPNSAQMYNFTSFTVSLNELESGMEKTLPPTDCRLRPDIRGMENGNMDLASQEKDRLEEKQREARRERAKEEAEWRTRWFHPGDNPHTGTPDWLYTGDYFERNFSDCPDIY
;
A
#
# COMPACT_ATOMS: atom_id res chain seq x y z
N MET A 1 -40.62 0.45 -2.47
CA MET A 1 -39.60 -0.60 -2.68
C MET A 1 -38.52 -0.33 -1.66
N ASN A 2 -38.39 -1.23 -0.69
CA ASN A 2 -37.66 -1.05 0.56
C ASN A 2 -36.16 -0.94 0.29
N GLY A 3 -35.58 0.23 0.57
CA GLY A 3 -34.14 0.41 0.66
C GLY A 3 -33.73 0.17 2.10
N GLU A 4 -33.18 -1.01 2.38
CA GLU A 4 -32.58 -1.32 3.68
C GLU A 4 -31.20 -0.65 3.77
N GLU A 5 -30.97 0.05 4.88
CA GLU A 5 -29.78 0.83 5.16
C GLU A 5 -28.58 -0.07 5.48
N GLU A 6 -27.63 -0.15 4.55
CA GLU A 6 -26.35 -0.82 4.75
C GLU A 6 -25.29 0.16 5.30
N PHE A 7 -24.93 -0.04 6.56
CA PHE A 7 -23.88 0.70 7.27
C PHE A 7 -22.51 0.21 6.79
N PHE A 8 -21.79 1.01 5.99
CA PHE A 8 -20.42 0.69 5.57
C PHE A 8 -19.47 1.85 5.96
N ASP A 9 -18.76 1.70 7.09
CA ASP A 9 -17.34 2.06 7.06
C ASP A 9 -16.71 1.05 6.09
N ALA A 10 -15.91 1.45 5.11
CA ALA A 10 -15.50 0.57 4.00
C ALA A 10 -14.56 -0.57 4.46
N VAL A 11 -15.16 -1.57 5.10
CA VAL A 11 -14.75 -2.96 5.09
C VAL A 11 -15.72 -3.63 4.12
N THR A 12 -15.40 -3.58 2.83
CA THR A 12 -16.26 -4.16 1.79
C THR A 12 -16.32 -5.68 1.92
N GLY A 13 -17.54 -6.22 2.08
CA GLY A 13 -17.93 -7.57 1.68
C GLY A 13 -17.92 -8.63 2.77
N PHE A 14 -18.99 -8.70 3.56
CA PHE A 14 -19.40 -9.94 4.23
C PHE A 14 -20.81 -10.27 3.74
N ASP A 15 -20.92 -11.18 2.79
CA ASP A 15 -22.22 -11.74 2.40
C ASP A 15 -22.59 -12.84 3.39
N SER A 16 -23.72 -12.70 4.08
CA SER A 16 -24.45 -13.83 4.68
C SER A 16 -25.96 -13.56 4.70
N ASP A 17 -26.71 -14.51 4.15
CA ASP A 17 -28.16 -14.46 3.91
C ASP A 17 -29.05 -14.33 5.18
N ASN A 18 -30.13 -13.54 5.02
CA ASN A 18 -31.45 -13.55 5.67
C ASN A 18 -31.61 -13.89 7.17
N SER A 19 -32.15 -12.95 7.95
CA SER A 19 -33.44 -13.11 8.67
C SER A 19 -33.85 -11.84 9.45
N SER A 20 -35.14 -11.52 9.36
CA SER A 20 -35.88 -10.38 9.93
C SER A 20 -35.95 -10.32 11.47
N GLY A 21 -35.99 -9.09 12.00
CA GLY A 21 -36.47 -8.78 13.35
C GLY A 21 -36.50 -7.28 13.63
N GLU A 22 -37.69 -6.69 13.65
CA GLU A 22 -37.96 -5.31 14.13
C GLU A 22 -37.61 -5.16 15.62
N PHE A 23 -37.15 -3.97 16.05
CA PHE A 23 -37.67 -3.27 17.24
C PHE A 23 -37.05 -1.87 17.40
N SER A 24 -37.86 -1.00 17.99
CA SER A 24 -37.80 0.45 18.11
C SER A 24 -37.22 0.98 19.44
N GLU A 25 -36.95 2.30 19.46
CA GLU A 25 -36.96 3.26 20.60
C GLU A 25 -35.63 3.88 21.10
N ALA A 26 -35.44 5.14 20.67
CA ALA A 26 -35.35 6.39 21.45
C ALA A 26 -34.54 6.48 22.78
N ASN A 27 -33.54 7.39 22.78
CA ASN A 27 -33.23 8.50 23.73
C ASN A 27 -31.71 8.79 23.77
N GLN A 28 -31.16 9.95 24.12
CA GLN A 28 -31.62 11.29 24.51
C GLN A 28 -30.45 12.25 24.24
N LYS A 29 -30.75 13.48 23.85
CA LYS A 29 -29.79 14.59 23.73
C LYS A 29 -29.29 15.01 25.11
N VAL A 30 -27.98 15.27 25.24
CA VAL A 30 -27.45 16.18 26.25
C VAL A 30 -26.50 17.17 25.57
N THR A 31 -26.94 18.42 25.56
CA THR A 31 -26.22 19.61 25.13
C THR A 31 -25.29 20.09 26.23
N GLY A 32 -23.99 20.23 25.93
CA GLY A 32 -23.02 20.93 26.77
C GLY A 32 -22.24 21.93 25.92
N ARG A 33 -22.61 23.21 25.99
CA ARG A 33 -21.82 24.33 25.47
C ARG A 33 -20.59 24.50 26.35
N ILE A 34 -19.41 24.63 25.74
CA ILE A 34 -18.23 25.17 26.41
C ILE A 34 -17.66 26.24 25.49
N ASP A 35 -17.81 27.50 25.91
CA ASP A 35 -17.23 28.68 25.28
C ASP A 35 -15.70 28.64 25.42
N LEU A 36 -14.96 28.87 24.32
CA LEU A 36 -13.51 29.06 24.36
C LEU A 36 -13.18 30.49 23.92
N ASP A 37 -12.71 31.25 24.90
CA ASP A 37 -12.27 32.65 24.77
C ASP A 37 -11.03 32.76 23.88
N SER A 38 -11.08 33.74 22.97
CA SER A 38 -9.97 34.20 22.14
C SER A 38 -9.05 35.14 22.92
N SER A 39 -7.73 34.93 22.86
CA SER A 39 -6.77 36.05 22.97
C SER A 39 -5.44 35.80 22.24
N ASN A 40 -5.29 36.55 21.15
CA ASN A 40 -4.13 37.04 20.41
C ASN A 40 -2.70 36.75 20.89
N SER A 41 -1.85 36.40 19.91
CA SER A 41 -0.56 37.08 19.70
C SER A 41 -0.16 37.03 18.22
N SER A 42 -0.41 38.15 17.54
CA SER A 42 0.05 38.47 16.19
C SER A 42 1.58 38.59 16.11
N ARG A 43 2.21 37.85 15.20
CA ARG A 43 3.47 38.25 14.57
C ARG A 43 3.35 38.11 13.06
N THR A 44 3.26 39.26 12.41
CA THR A 44 3.34 39.47 10.97
C THR A 44 4.71 39.01 10.44
N GLY A 45 4.73 37.95 9.64
CA GLY A 45 5.89 37.51 8.85
C GLY A 45 5.58 37.66 7.36
N LYS A 46 6.50 38.30 6.63
CA LYS A 46 6.40 38.65 5.21
C LYS A 46 6.32 37.42 4.29
N SER A 47 5.73 37.67 3.13
CA SER A 47 5.52 36.80 1.97
C SER A 47 6.74 35.99 1.49
N GLY A 48 6.52 34.68 1.27
CA GLY A 48 7.03 33.98 0.09
C GLY A 48 8.44 33.38 0.13
N GLU A 49 8.95 32.94 1.28
CA GLU A 49 10.21 32.19 1.31
C GLU A 49 9.99 30.73 0.93
N ARG A 50 10.68 30.29 -0.13
CA ARG A 50 10.83 28.87 -0.49
C ARG A 50 11.50 28.12 0.67
N PRO A 51 11.21 26.83 0.88
CA PRO A 51 11.84 26.04 1.94
C PRO A 51 13.36 26.11 1.86
N PRO A 52 14.07 26.12 3.01
CA PRO A 52 15.52 26.28 3.05
C PRO A 52 16.21 25.20 2.22
N ARG A 53 16.89 25.63 1.15
CA ARG A 53 17.72 24.78 0.28
C ARG A 53 19.16 24.86 0.78
N GLU A 54 19.67 23.79 1.37
CA GLU A 54 21.11 23.65 1.67
C GLU A 54 21.76 22.89 0.49
N ASN A 55 22.70 23.51 -0.21
CA ASN A 55 23.35 22.96 -1.43
C ASN A 55 22.40 22.57 -2.58
N GLY A 56 21.19 23.14 -2.64
CA GLY A 56 20.23 22.87 -3.72
C GLY A 56 19.38 21.60 -3.54
N VAL A 57 19.53 20.87 -2.43
CA VAL A 57 18.70 19.70 -2.10
C VAL A 57 17.62 20.10 -1.10
N GLN A 58 16.35 19.79 -1.41
CA GLN A 58 15.24 19.97 -0.47
C GLN A 58 15.37 18.91 0.63
N LYS A 59 15.37 19.35 1.89
CA LYS A 59 15.47 18.47 3.05
C LYS A 59 14.07 18.15 3.55
N HIS A 60 13.67 16.88 3.42
CA HIS A 60 12.41 16.38 3.96
C HIS A 60 12.50 16.07 5.45
N ARG A 61 11.38 16.08 6.17
CA ARG A 61 11.34 15.66 7.58
C ARG A 61 11.82 14.22 7.74
N THR A 62 12.55 13.97 8.82
CA THR A 62 13.09 12.65 9.19
C THR A 62 12.35 12.03 10.37
N ALA A 63 11.37 12.73 10.94
CA ALA A 63 10.55 12.26 12.04
C ALA A 63 9.12 12.79 11.93
N LEU A 64 8.17 12.06 12.53
CA LEU A 64 6.80 12.54 12.74
C LEU A 64 6.74 13.54 13.90
N PRO A 65 5.73 14.43 13.95
CA PRO A 65 5.55 15.39 15.05
C PRO A 65 5.33 14.75 16.42
N ALA A 66 4.70 13.56 16.44
CA ALA A 66 4.48 12.76 17.64
C ALA A 66 4.82 11.28 17.39
N PRO A 67 5.24 10.53 18.44
CA PRO A 67 5.40 9.08 18.33
C PRO A 67 4.04 8.40 18.15
N MET A 68 4.05 7.18 17.61
CA MET A 68 2.88 6.33 17.55
C MET A 68 2.38 5.96 18.93
N PHE A 69 1.07 5.76 19.05
CA PHE A 69 0.44 5.29 20.28
C PHE A 69 0.76 3.82 20.55
N THR A 70 0.87 3.47 21.82
CA THR A 70 1.07 2.08 22.22
C THR A 70 -0.20 1.28 21.99
N ARG A 71 -0.15 0.32 21.06
CA ARG A 71 -1.30 -0.57 20.77
C ARG A 71 -1.67 -1.50 21.92
N SER A 72 -0.84 -1.61 22.96
CA SER A 72 -1.11 -2.40 24.16
C SER A 72 -2.36 -1.97 24.91
N ASP A 73 -2.81 -0.72 24.69
CA ASP A 73 -3.95 -0.15 25.40
C ASP A 73 -5.28 -0.50 24.70
N PHE A 74 -5.22 -1.14 23.52
CA PHE A 74 -6.38 -1.49 22.70
C PHE A 74 -6.36 -2.98 22.30
N SER A 75 -7.34 -3.74 22.79
CA SER A 75 -7.54 -5.13 22.39
C SER A 75 -8.47 -5.22 21.16
N VAL A 76 -8.02 -5.79 20.05
CA VAL A 76 -8.92 -6.08 18.90
C VAL A 76 -10.10 -6.95 19.35
N TRP A 77 -9.84 -7.90 20.27
CA TRP A 77 -10.87 -8.72 20.88
C TRP A 77 -11.92 -7.91 21.65
N SER A 78 -11.55 -6.82 22.34
CA SER A 78 -12.56 -5.99 23.04
C SER A 78 -13.47 -5.24 22.07
N ILE A 79 -13.02 -5.01 20.83
CA ILE A 79 -13.83 -4.42 19.75
C ILE A 79 -14.67 -5.51 19.09
N LEU A 80 -14.08 -6.62 18.66
CA LEU A 80 -14.79 -7.76 18.10
C LEU A 80 -15.87 -8.29 19.06
N LYS A 81 -15.61 -8.28 20.38
CA LYS A 81 -16.57 -8.65 21.42
C LYS A 81 -17.77 -7.71 21.47
N LYS A 82 -17.57 -6.39 21.30
CA LYS A 82 -18.66 -5.40 21.21
C LYS A 82 -19.50 -5.58 19.95
N CYS A 83 -18.99 -6.32 18.98
CA CYS A 83 -19.64 -6.58 17.71
C CYS A 83 -20.23 -8.00 17.61
N ILE A 84 -20.16 -8.82 18.67
CA ILE A 84 -20.83 -10.12 18.72
C ILE A 84 -22.34 -9.90 18.64
N GLY A 85 -22.96 -10.39 17.57
CA GLY A 85 -24.39 -10.21 17.27
C GLY A 85 -24.70 -9.08 16.27
N LEU A 86 -23.70 -8.31 15.84
CA LEU A 86 -23.79 -7.37 14.72
C LEU A 86 -23.21 -8.01 13.45
N GLU A 87 -23.69 -7.60 12.27
CA GLU A 87 -23.03 -7.94 11.01
C GLU A 87 -21.60 -7.39 11.01
N LEU A 88 -20.61 -8.26 10.77
CA LEU A 88 -19.18 -7.90 10.77
C LEU A 88 -18.83 -6.77 9.79
N SER A 89 -19.67 -6.52 8.78
CA SER A 89 -19.55 -5.45 7.78
C SER A 89 -19.83 -4.05 8.33
N LYS A 90 -20.54 -3.95 9.46
CA LYS A 90 -20.96 -2.67 10.06
C LYS A 90 -19.99 -2.15 11.12
N ILE A 91 -18.85 -2.82 11.30
CA ILE A 91 -17.86 -2.49 12.34
C ILE A 91 -16.86 -1.47 11.81
N THR A 92 -16.95 -0.23 12.29
CA THR A 92 -15.93 0.79 12.04
C THR A 92 -14.63 0.41 12.75
N MET A 93 -13.52 0.35 12.01
CA MET A 93 -12.21 0.07 12.60
C MET A 93 -11.78 1.25 13.49
N PRO A 94 -11.45 1.02 14.78
CA PRO A 94 -11.02 2.12 15.64
C PRO A 94 -9.74 2.76 15.14
N ILE A 95 -9.66 4.08 15.29
CA ILE A 95 -8.55 4.90 14.79
C ILE A 95 -7.18 4.50 15.37
N ALA A 96 -7.14 3.82 16.51
CA ALA A 96 -5.91 3.25 17.08
C ALA A 96 -5.25 2.16 16.19
N PHE A 97 -6.01 1.52 15.30
CA PHE A 97 -5.48 0.57 14.31
C PHE A 97 -5.00 1.24 13.03
N ASN A 98 -5.28 2.53 12.88
CA ASN A 98 -4.80 3.28 11.74
C ASN A 98 -3.31 3.60 11.88
N GLU A 99 -2.78 4.11 10.79
CA GLU A 99 -1.54 4.87 10.72
C GLU A 99 -1.87 6.23 10.09
N PRO A 100 -1.08 7.28 10.34
CA PRO A 100 -1.41 8.64 9.90
C PRO A 100 -1.10 8.87 8.41
N LEU A 101 -1.63 8.03 7.53
CA LEU A 101 -1.57 8.15 6.08
C LEU A 101 -2.90 7.77 5.44
N SER A 102 -3.25 8.46 4.36
CA SER A 102 -4.31 8.03 3.44
C SER A 102 -3.85 6.82 2.63
N PHE A 103 -4.78 5.99 2.15
CA PHE A 103 -4.45 4.94 1.21
C PHE A 103 -3.83 5.49 -0.09
N LEU A 104 -4.17 6.73 -0.48
CA LEU A 104 -3.54 7.43 -1.62
C LEU A 104 -2.04 7.62 -1.42
N GLN A 105 -1.62 7.96 -0.18
CA GLN A 105 -0.22 8.07 0.20
C GLN A 105 0.45 6.69 0.25
N ARG A 106 -0.26 5.66 0.75
CA ARG A 106 0.22 4.27 0.76
C ARG A 106 0.54 3.76 -0.64
N ILE A 107 -0.28 4.07 -1.64
CA ILE A 107 -0.01 3.73 -3.05
C ILE A 107 1.22 4.48 -3.58
N THR A 108 1.42 5.73 -3.15
CA THR A 108 2.58 6.53 -3.60
C THR A 108 3.92 5.91 -3.19
N GLU A 109 3.95 5.08 -2.15
CA GLU A 109 5.15 4.34 -1.74
C GLU A 109 5.69 3.38 -2.82
N TYR A 110 4.88 3.04 -3.85
CA TYR A 110 5.36 2.35 -5.04
C TYR A 110 6.56 3.07 -5.69
N MET A 111 6.61 4.40 -5.55
CA MET A 111 7.65 5.24 -6.13
C MET A 111 8.93 5.35 -5.27
N GLU A 112 9.03 4.71 -4.10
CA GLU A 112 10.21 4.83 -3.22
C GLU A 112 11.52 4.45 -3.94
N HIS A 113 11.45 3.49 -4.86
CA HIS A 113 12.60 2.98 -5.61
C HIS A 113 12.53 3.32 -7.10
N VAL A 114 11.99 4.50 -7.45
CA VAL A 114 11.85 4.99 -8.84
C VAL A 114 13.16 4.99 -9.64
N TYR A 115 14.33 5.05 -8.97
CA TYR A 115 15.63 4.92 -9.64
C TYR A 115 15.76 3.63 -10.47
N LEU A 116 15.01 2.57 -10.14
CA LEU A 116 14.96 1.34 -10.92
C LEU A 116 14.29 1.54 -12.27
N ILE A 117 13.27 2.40 -12.36
CA ILE A 117 12.62 2.79 -13.61
C ILE A 117 13.60 3.62 -14.45
N HIS A 118 14.23 4.64 -13.86
CA HIS A 118 15.26 5.42 -14.54
C HIS A 118 16.39 4.53 -15.07
N LYS A 119 16.87 3.59 -14.24
CA LYS A 119 17.88 2.60 -14.64
C LYS A 119 17.39 1.74 -15.81
N ALA A 120 16.13 1.29 -15.80
CA ALA A 120 15.52 0.56 -16.90
C ALA A 120 15.52 1.39 -18.19
N SER A 121 15.08 2.65 -18.13
CA SER A 121 15.01 3.53 -19.31
C SER A 121 16.39 3.77 -19.96
N HIS A 122 17.48 3.62 -19.20
CA HIS A 122 18.86 3.70 -19.70
C HIS A 122 19.43 2.37 -20.22
N GLN A 123 18.81 1.21 -19.98
CA GLN A 123 19.34 -0.06 -20.47
C GLN A 123 19.08 -0.25 -21.96
N PRO A 124 20.11 -0.61 -22.76
CA PRO A 124 19.93 -0.86 -24.19
C PRO A 124 19.21 -2.18 -24.47
N GLN A 125 19.40 -3.20 -23.63
CA GLN A 125 18.86 -4.53 -23.87
C GLN A 125 17.50 -4.74 -23.19
N PRO A 126 16.46 -5.27 -23.90
CA PRO A 126 15.14 -5.53 -23.31
C PRO A 126 15.19 -6.44 -22.08
N LEU A 127 16.08 -7.44 -22.08
CA LEU A 127 16.25 -8.35 -20.96
C LEU A 127 16.74 -7.63 -19.69
N GLU A 128 17.62 -6.65 -19.82
CA GLU A 128 18.12 -5.84 -18.69
C GLU A 128 17.08 -4.82 -18.22
N ARG A 129 16.27 -4.28 -19.15
CA ARG A 129 15.08 -3.50 -18.80
C ARG A 129 14.10 -4.30 -17.96
N MET A 130 13.73 -5.50 -18.41
CA MET A 130 12.81 -6.39 -17.69
C MET A 130 13.32 -6.76 -16.29
N GLN A 131 14.64 -6.89 -16.08
CA GLN A 131 15.19 -7.11 -14.73
C GLN A 131 14.99 -5.91 -13.82
N CYS A 132 15.18 -4.69 -14.34
CA CYS A 132 14.97 -3.47 -13.58
C CYS A 132 13.48 -3.27 -13.27
N VAL A 133 12.59 -3.55 -14.23
CA VAL A 133 11.13 -3.51 -14.04
C VAL A 133 10.68 -4.56 -13.02
N ALA A 134 11.21 -5.79 -13.08
CA ALA A 134 10.93 -6.83 -12.09
C ALA A 134 11.41 -6.43 -10.68
N ALA A 135 12.59 -5.82 -10.59
CA ALA A 135 13.10 -5.29 -9.33
C ALA A 135 12.21 -4.17 -8.78
N PHE A 136 11.72 -3.28 -9.65
CA PHE A 136 10.79 -2.21 -9.29
C PHE A 136 9.45 -2.75 -8.80
N ALA A 137 8.86 -3.72 -9.50
CA ALA A 137 7.59 -4.33 -9.09
C ALA A 137 7.64 -4.96 -7.69
N VAL A 138 8.76 -5.60 -7.34
CA VAL A 138 8.95 -6.16 -5.98
C VAL A 138 9.26 -5.06 -4.95
N SER A 139 10.08 -4.07 -5.31
CA SER A 139 10.46 -3.00 -4.37
C SER A 139 9.29 -2.08 -4.03
N ALA A 140 8.33 -1.89 -4.96
CA ALA A 140 7.12 -1.11 -4.75
C ALA A 140 6.28 -1.61 -3.57
N VAL A 141 6.32 -2.91 -3.28
CA VAL A 141 5.56 -3.53 -2.19
C VAL A 141 6.44 -3.88 -0.97
N ALA A 142 7.70 -3.43 -0.94
CA ALA A 142 8.64 -3.80 0.13
C ALA A 142 8.37 -3.09 1.47
N SER A 143 7.86 -1.84 1.44
CA SER A 143 7.68 -1.01 2.65
C SER A 143 6.64 -1.56 3.63
N GLN A 144 5.84 -2.56 3.21
CA GLN A 144 4.70 -3.10 3.95
C GLN A 144 5.10 -3.94 5.17
N TRP A 145 6.33 -4.47 5.23
CA TRP A 145 6.78 -5.31 6.34
C TRP A 145 6.65 -4.58 7.69
N GLU A 146 6.13 -5.21 8.75
CA GLU A 146 5.85 -4.60 10.07
C GLU A 146 4.89 -3.39 10.09
N ARG A 147 4.35 -2.97 8.94
CA ARG A 147 3.39 -1.86 8.84
C ARG A 147 1.95 -2.34 8.93
N THR A 148 1.62 -2.86 10.11
CA THR A 148 0.31 -3.43 10.46
C THR A 148 -0.75 -2.36 10.76
N GLY A 149 -0.49 -1.09 10.48
CA GLY A 149 -1.50 -0.02 10.55
C GLY A 149 -2.34 0.04 9.29
N LYS A 150 -3.65 0.18 9.46
CA LYS A 150 -4.59 0.42 8.35
C LYS A 150 -4.43 1.89 7.89
N PRO A 151 -4.08 2.19 6.64
CA PRO A 151 -4.17 3.57 6.17
C PRO A 151 -5.63 4.06 6.25
N PHE A 152 -5.84 5.36 6.39
CA PHE A 152 -7.17 5.95 6.31
C PHE A 152 -7.79 5.64 4.95
N ASN A 153 -9.06 5.25 4.97
CA ASN A 153 -9.81 5.10 3.74
C ASN A 153 -10.03 6.49 3.12
N PRO A 154 -9.60 6.73 1.87
CA PRO A 154 -9.77 8.05 1.26
C PRO A 154 -11.25 8.39 1.09
N LEU A 155 -11.60 9.66 1.25
CA LEU A 155 -12.94 10.15 0.91
C LEU A 155 -13.11 10.17 -0.62
N LEU A 156 -14.32 10.03 -1.13
CA LEU A 156 -14.61 10.16 -2.56
C LEU A 156 -14.20 11.56 -3.05
N GLY A 157 -13.36 11.63 -4.08
CA GLY A 157 -12.78 12.88 -4.58
C GLY A 157 -11.56 13.38 -3.80
N GLU A 158 -11.13 12.67 -2.75
CA GLU A 158 -9.83 12.93 -2.12
C GLU A 158 -8.71 12.76 -3.13
N THR A 159 -7.72 13.64 -3.06
CA THR A 159 -6.54 13.63 -3.93
C THR A 159 -5.26 13.58 -3.11
N TYR A 160 -4.16 13.19 -3.74
CA TYR A 160 -2.83 13.36 -3.17
C TYR A 160 -1.81 13.59 -4.28
N GLU A 161 -1.01 14.66 -4.16
CA GLU A 161 0.14 14.87 -5.04
C GLU A 161 1.50 14.67 -4.35
N LEU A 162 2.50 14.30 -5.14
CA LEU A 162 3.90 14.31 -4.70
C LEU A 162 4.82 14.69 -5.86
N VAL A 163 5.66 15.70 -5.66
CA VAL A 163 6.76 16.04 -6.57
C VAL A 163 8.07 15.79 -5.85
N ARG A 164 8.94 14.98 -6.44
CA ARG A 164 10.28 14.70 -5.93
C ARG A 164 11.31 15.04 -7.00
N GLU A 165 11.71 16.31 -7.04
CA GLU A 165 12.74 16.79 -7.98
C GLU A 165 14.05 16.01 -7.82
N ASP A 166 14.40 15.66 -6.57
CA ASP A 166 15.60 14.89 -6.23
C ASP A 166 15.55 13.43 -6.71
N LEU A 167 14.34 12.86 -6.85
CA LEU A 167 14.13 11.52 -7.38
C LEU A 167 13.68 11.50 -8.85
N GLY A 168 13.39 12.67 -9.44
CA GLY A 168 13.07 12.80 -10.85
C GLY A 168 11.64 12.44 -11.27
N PHE A 169 10.63 12.57 -10.39
CA PHE A 169 9.22 12.29 -10.76
C PHE A 169 8.20 13.26 -10.15
N ARG A 170 7.01 13.29 -10.73
CA ARG A 170 5.79 13.82 -10.13
C ARG A 170 4.67 12.78 -10.16
N PHE A 171 3.78 12.83 -9.19
CA PHE A 171 2.73 11.85 -8.93
C PHE A 171 1.43 12.55 -8.52
N ILE A 172 0.30 12.01 -8.97
CA ILE A 172 -1.05 12.37 -8.55
C ILE A 172 -1.89 11.11 -8.36
N SER A 173 -2.73 11.08 -7.33
CA SER A 173 -3.79 10.10 -7.17
C SER A 173 -5.11 10.73 -6.74
N GLU A 174 -6.20 10.04 -7.07
CA GLU A 174 -7.58 10.43 -6.72
C GLU A 174 -8.36 9.20 -6.26
N GLN A 175 -9.20 9.35 -5.25
CA GLN A 175 -10.21 8.37 -4.90
C GLN A 175 -11.40 8.51 -5.85
N VAL A 176 -11.36 7.73 -6.93
CA VAL A 176 -12.31 7.79 -8.05
C VAL A 176 -13.64 7.11 -7.76
N SER A 177 -13.67 6.18 -6.79
CA SER A 177 -14.89 5.52 -6.35
C SER A 177 -14.81 5.12 -4.89
N HIS A 178 -15.95 5.12 -4.19
CA HIS A 178 -16.06 4.66 -2.79
C HIS A 178 -16.76 3.29 -2.67
N HIS A 179 -17.61 2.93 -3.63
CA HIS A 179 -18.31 1.65 -3.69
C HIS A 179 -18.27 1.06 -5.10
N PRO A 180 -17.31 0.15 -5.41
CA PRO A 180 -16.20 -0.27 -4.55
C PRO A 180 -15.14 0.84 -4.36
N PRO A 181 -14.28 0.78 -3.32
CA PRO A 181 -13.23 1.78 -3.10
C PRO A 181 -12.11 1.61 -4.13
N ILE A 182 -12.02 2.52 -5.08
CA ILE A 182 -11.00 2.52 -6.13
C ILE A 182 -10.18 3.80 -6.00
N SER A 183 -8.87 3.64 -5.91
CA SER A 183 -7.89 4.73 -5.98
C SER A 183 -7.14 4.66 -7.30
N ALA A 184 -7.22 5.70 -8.12
CA ALA A 184 -6.46 5.81 -9.36
C ALA A 184 -5.19 6.64 -9.11
N PHE A 185 -4.10 6.33 -9.82
CA PHE A 185 -2.87 7.08 -9.74
C PHE A 185 -2.17 7.22 -11.08
N TYR A 186 -1.40 8.30 -11.20
CA TYR A 186 -0.57 8.62 -12.36
C TYR A 186 0.74 9.24 -11.90
N SER A 187 1.82 8.85 -12.55
CA SER A 187 3.17 9.32 -12.26
C SER A 187 3.95 9.44 -13.56
N GLU A 188 4.77 10.46 -13.67
CA GLU A 188 5.65 10.66 -14.82
C GLU A 188 7.04 11.11 -14.38
N GLY A 189 8.04 10.66 -15.12
CA GLY A 189 9.41 11.13 -14.95
C GLY A 189 9.53 12.59 -15.38
N LEU A 190 10.18 13.42 -14.57
CA LEU A 190 10.42 14.85 -14.89
C LEU A 190 11.28 15.03 -16.14
N SER A 191 12.05 13.99 -16.51
CA SER A 191 12.83 13.93 -17.75
C SER A 191 12.08 13.26 -18.92
N GLN A 192 10.77 13.01 -18.77
CA GLN A 192 9.92 12.36 -19.77
C GLN A 192 10.45 11.00 -20.22
N ASP A 193 11.04 10.24 -19.29
CA ASP A 193 11.65 8.93 -19.56
C ASP A 193 10.71 7.76 -19.25
N PHE A 194 9.68 7.98 -18.43
CA PHE A 194 8.64 6.99 -18.12
C PHE A 194 7.28 7.61 -17.79
N VAL A 195 6.23 6.79 -17.90
CA VAL A 195 4.91 7.00 -17.29
C VAL A 195 4.54 5.76 -16.48
N PHE A 196 4.04 5.92 -15.27
CA PHE A 196 3.64 4.85 -14.37
C PHE A 196 2.24 5.14 -13.81
N HIS A 197 1.28 4.26 -14.07
CA HIS A 197 -0.12 4.49 -13.73
C HIS A 197 -0.88 3.20 -13.44
N GLY A 198 -2.07 3.36 -12.89
CA GLY A 198 -3.01 2.26 -12.67
C GLY A 198 -4.09 2.67 -11.68
N SER A 199 -4.93 1.70 -11.34
CA SER A 199 -5.98 1.84 -10.33
C SER A 199 -5.97 0.65 -9.39
N ILE A 200 -6.28 0.88 -8.11
CA ILE A 200 -6.26 -0.16 -7.08
C ILE A 200 -7.59 -0.22 -6.36
N TYR A 201 -8.20 -1.41 -6.40
CA TYR A 201 -9.31 -1.83 -5.55
C TYR A 201 -8.84 -2.92 -4.59
N PRO A 202 -8.58 -2.61 -3.31
CA PRO A 202 -8.17 -3.60 -2.32
C PRO A 202 -9.39 -4.44 -1.87
N LYS A 203 -9.62 -5.58 -2.51
CA LYS A 203 -10.71 -6.49 -2.11
C LYS A 203 -10.31 -7.25 -0.86
N LEU A 204 -11.05 -7.04 0.24
CA LEU A 204 -10.79 -7.68 1.52
C LEU A 204 -11.52 -9.04 1.63
N LYS A 205 -10.88 -10.01 2.28
CA LYS A 205 -11.48 -11.30 2.68
C LYS A 205 -10.99 -11.67 4.08
N PHE A 206 -11.90 -12.10 4.95
CA PHE A 206 -11.58 -12.58 6.28
C PHE A 206 -11.58 -14.10 6.33
N TRP A 207 -10.55 -14.68 6.93
CA TRP A 207 -10.36 -16.13 7.05
C TRP A 207 -10.34 -16.59 8.51
N GLY A 208 -11.08 -15.89 9.39
CA GLY A 208 -11.11 -16.17 10.82
C GLY A 208 -9.91 -15.59 11.56
N LYS A 209 -8.69 -16.08 11.33
CA LYS A 209 -7.48 -15.56 12.01
C LYS A 209 -6.71 -14.51 11.22
N SER A 210 -7.03 -14.33 9.95
CA SER A 210 -6.30 -13.45 9.03
C SER A 210 -7.24 -12.66 8.13
N VAL A 211 -6.77 -11.51 7.65
CA VAL A 211 -7.43 -10.71 6.61
C VAL A 211 -6.53 -10.66 5.39
N GLU A 212 -7.06 -11.07 4.25
CA GLU A 212 -6.43 -10.92 2.95
C GLU A 212 -6.93 -9.67 2.25
N ALA A 213 -6.01 -8.90 1.69
CA ALA A 213 -6.27 -7.80 0.78
C ALA A 213 -5.71 -8.18 -0.60
N GLU A 214 -6.61 -8.41 -1.56
CA GLU A 214 -6.29 -8.63 -2.97
C GLU A 214 -6.29 -7.26 -3.69
N PRO A 215 -5.12 -6.69 -4.05
CA PRO A 215 -5.04 -5.41 -4.74
C PRO A 215 -5.41 -5.60 -6.22
N ARG A 216 -6.70 -5.45 -6.54
CA ARG A 216 -7.21 -5.60 -7.91
C ARG A 216 -6.93 -4.35 -8.73
N GLY A 217 -6.49 -4.56 -9.96
CA GLY A 217 -6.25 -3.52 -10.95
C GLY A 217 -4.92 -3.72 -11.65
N THR A 218 -4.83 -3.19 -12.88
CA THR A 218 -3.64 -3.32 -13.71
C THR A 218 -2.68 -2.19 -13.39
N ILE A 219 -1.44 -2.54 -13.09
CA ILE A 219 -0.33 -1.61 -13.01
C ILE A 219 0.31 -1.51 -14.39
N THR A 220 0.55 -0.29 -14.87
CA THR A 220 1.16 -0.03 -16.17
C THR A 220 2.39 0.85 -16.01
N LEU A 221 3.51 0.40 -16.59
CA LEU A 221 4.74 1.19 -16.72
C LEU A 221 5.11 1.30 -18.19
N GLU A 222 5.24 2.53 -18.68
CA GLU A 222 5.67 2.84 -20.04
C GLU A 222 7.08 3.42 -20.01
N LEU A 223 8.02 2.80 -20.73
CA LEU A 223 9.37 3.32 -20.95
C LEU A 223 9.40 4.06 -22.29
N LEU A 224 9.18 5.37 -22.23
CA LEU A 224 8.85 6.20 -23.40
C LEU A 224 9.93 6.16 -24.47
N LYS A 225 11.20 6.20 -24.08
CA LYS A 225 12.36 6.15 -25.00
C LYS A 225 12.40 4.88 -25.85
N HIS A 226 11.88 3.77 -25.32
CA HIS A 226 11.88 2.47 -25.99
C HIS A 226 10.54 2.15 -26.65
N GLY A 227 9.51 2.96 -26.42
CA GLY A 227 8.15 2.68 -26.86
C GLY A 227 7.64 1.33 -26.33
N GLU A 228 8.00 0.98 -25.10
CA GLU A 228 7.62 -0.27 -24.45
C GLU A 228 6.65 -0.01 -23.31
N ALA A 229 5.69 -0.91 -23.14
CA ALA A 229 4.80 -0.92 -21.98
C ALA A 229 4.89 -2.27 -21.26
N TYR A 230 4.81 -2.19 -19.94
CA TYR A 230 4.90 -3.31 -19.02
C TYR A 230 3.64 -3.31 -18.15
N THR A 231 2.95 -4.44 -18.06
CA THR A 231 1.77 -4.55 -17.19
C THR A 231 1.87 -5.73 -16.24
N TRP A 232 1.39 -5.54 -15.01
CA TRP A 232 1.28 -6.59 -14.01
C TRP A 232 0.15 -6.29 -13.00
N THR A 233 -0.10 -7.23 -12.10
CA THR A 233 -0.93 -7.04 -10.90
C THR A 233 -0.08 -7.28 -9.66
N ASN A 234 -0.40 -6.61 -8.56
CA ASN A 234 0.33 -6.76 -7.30
C ASN A 234 -0.01 -8.09 -6.59
N PRO A 235 0.89 -8.62 -5.73
CA PRO A 235 0.62 -9.82 -4.96
C PRO A 235 -0.46 -9.57 -3.90
N THR A 236 -1.11 -10.63 -3.43
CA THR A 236 -2.03 -10.56 -2.29
C THR A 236 -1.26 -10.24 -1.03
N CYS A 237 -1.79 -9.31 -0.22
CA CYS A 237 -1.29 -9.01 1.11
C CYS A 237 -2.17 -9.71 2.15
N CYS A 238 -1.56 -10.32 3.16
CA CYS A 238 -2.27 -10.97 4.26
C CYS A 238 -1.80 -10.43 5.60
N VAL A 239 -2.74 -9.98 6.42
CA VAL A 239 -2.50 -9.62 7.81
C VAL A 239 -2.95 -10.78 8.68
N HIS A 240 -2.00 -11.40 9.37
CA HIS A 240 -2.26 -12.55 10.25
C HIS A 240 -2.50 -12.10 11.69
N ASN A 241 -3.08 -13.00 12.48
CA ASN A 241 -3.33 -12.81 13.92
C ASN A 241 -4.24 -11.61 14.22
N VAL A 242 -5.25 -11.35 13.38
CA VAL A 242 -6.11 -10.16 13.53
C VAL A 242 -7.02 -10.22 14.75
N ILE A 243 -7.28 -11.41 15.32
CA ILE A 243 -8.07 -11.56 16.54
C ILE A 243 -7.18 -11.63 17.79
N ILE A 244 -6.21 -12.56 17.80
CA ILE A 244 -5.35 -12.89 18.94
C ILE A 244 -3.92 -13.09 18.42
N GLY A 245 -2.94 -12.60 19.18
CA GLY A 245 -1.52 -12.72 18.87
C GLY A 245 -0.91 -11.43 18.33
N LYS A 246 0.36 -11.49 17.96
CA LYS A 246 1.07 -10.37 17.35
C LYS A 246 0.73 -10.31 15.86
N LEU A 247 0.19 -9.18 15.40
CA LEU A 247 -0.06 -8.91 13.98
C LEU A 247 1.24 -8.99 13.18
N TRP A 248 1.18 -9.64 12.04
CA TRP A 248 2.27 -9.65 11.07
C TRP A 248 1.73 -9.70 9.63
N ILE A 249 2.55 -9.24 8.69
CA ILE A 249 2.17 -9.11 7.29
C ILE A 249 2.92 -10.11 6.46
N GLU A 250 2.21 -10.71 5.52
CA GLU A 250 2.74 -11.55 4.48
C GLU A 250 2.30 -11.05 3.10
N GLN A 251 3.11 -11.31 2.09
CA GLN A 251 2.68 -11.17 0.70
C GLN A 251 2.97 -12.46 -0.05
N TYR A 252 1.98 -12.93 -0.81
CA TYR A 252 2.09 -14.15 -1.60
C TYR A 252 1.29 -14.04 -2.91
N GLY A 253 1.53 -14.98 -3.82
CA GLY A 253 0.87 -15.05 -5.11
C GLY A 253 1.85 -15.00 -6.28
N THR A 254 1.32 -15.04 -7.49
CA THR A 254 2.13 -14.97 -8.72
C THR A 254 1.93 -13.62 -9.37
N VAL A 255 3.04 -12.90 -9.58
CA VAL A 255 3.08 -11.65 -10.34
C VAL A 255 3.66 -11.96 -11.71
N GLU A 256 2.90 -11.64 -12.76
CA GLU A 256 3.35 -11.75 -14.15
C GLU A 256 3.52 -10.35 -14.76
N ILE A 257 4.74 -10.02 -15.18
CA ILE A 257 5.07 -8.76 -15.84
C ILE A 257 5.24 -9.05 -17.32
N LEU A 258 4.37 -8.49 -18.15
CA LEU A 258 4.40 -8.66 -19.60
C LEU A 258 4.94 -7.40 -20.28
N ASN A 259 5.99 -7.53 -21.11
CA ASN A 259 6.38 -6.48 -22.05
C ASN A 259 5.56 -6.63 -23.34
N HIS A 260 4.70 -5.65 -23.62
CA HIS A 260 3.78 -5.67 -24.76
C HIS A 260 4.45 -5.45 -26.13
N ARG A 261 5.68 -4.93 -26.14
CA ARG A 261 6.46 -4.70 -27.37
C ARG A 261 7.21 -5.97 -27.79
N THR A 262 7.90 -6.62 -26.86
CA THR A 262 8.77 -7.78 -27.17
C THR A 262 8.07 -9.12 -26.98
N GLY A 263 7.02 -9.17 -26.15
CA GLY A 263 6.38 -10.40 -25.70
C GLY A 263 7.17 -11.15 -24.61
N ASP A 264 8.25 -10.56 -24.09
CA ASP A 264 8.98 -11.12 -22.95
C ASP A 264 8.11 -11.04 -21.69
N LYS A 265 8.21 -12.07 -20.85
CA LYS A 265 7.44 -12.17 -19.60
C LYS A 265 8.36 -12.47 -18.42
N CYS A 266 8.20 -11.71 -17.34
CA CYS A 266 8.75 -12.08 -16.03
C CYS A 266 7.64 -12.72 -15.18
N VAL A 267 7.93 -13.87 -14.56
CA VAL A 267 7.03 -14.54 -13.62
C VAL A 267 7.72 -14.57 -12.27
N LEU A 268 7.12 -13.96 -11.25
CA LEU A 268 7.62 -13.87 -9.89
C LEU A 268 6.63 -14.55 -8.95
N ASN A 269 7.11 -15.54 -8.18
CA ASN A 269 6.31 -16.23 -7.19
C ASN A 269 6.68 -15.72 -5.81
N PHE A 270 5.76 -14.98 -5.19
CA PHE A 270 5.82 -14.62 -3.78
C PHE A 270 5.32 -15.83 -2.99
N ARG A 271 6.25 -16.49 -2.30
CA ARG A 271 5.98 -17.75 -1.63
C ARG A 271 5.23 -17.50 -0.32
N PRO A 272 4.13 -18.22 -0.05
CA PRO A 272 3.57 -18.26 1.28
C PRO A 272 4.56 -18.94 2.23
N CYS A 273 4.52 -18.58 3.50
CA CYS A 273 5.36 -18.97 4.62
C CYS A 273 5.49 -20.50 4.70
N GLY A 274 4.39 -21.20 4.41
CA GLY A 274 4.29 -22.65 4.42
C GLY A 274 4.36 -23.24 5.82
N LEU A 275 4.19 -24.57 5.90
CA LEU A 275 4.42 -25.30 7.15
C LEU A 275 5.91 -25.13 7.53
N PHE A 276 6.19 -24.72 8.77
CA PHE A 276 7.55 -24.43 9.30
C PHE A 276 8.21 -23.12 8.83
N GLY A 277 7.52 -22.28 8.07
CA GLY A 277 7.95 -20.92 7.77
C GLY A 277 9.17 -20.72 6.87
N LYS A 278 9.74 -21.79 6.27
CA LYS A 278 10.97 -21.79 5.44
C LYS A 278 10.93 -20.87 4.22
N GLU A 279 9.73 -20.52 3.79
CA GLU A 279 9.50 -19.76 2.58
C GLU A 279 9.07 -18.31 2.89
N LEU A 280 9.08 -17.90 4.16
CA LEU A 280 8.64 -16.59 4.58
C LEU A 280 9.35 -15.48 3.78
N HIS A 281 8.53 -14.69 3.09
CA HIS A 281 8.90 -13.57 2.24
C HIS A 281 9.74 -13.90 1.01
N ARG A 282 9.98 -15.19 0.71
CA ARG A 282 10.76 -15.57 -0.47
C ARG A 282 10.05 -15.15 -1.74
N VAL A 283 10.83 -14.60 -2.66
CA VAL A 283 10.44 -14.36 -4.05
C VAL A 283 11.36 -15.18 -4.92
N GLU A 284 10.78 -16.02 -5.79
CA GLU A 284 11.52 -16.78 -6.79
C GLU A 284 10.80 -16.72 -8.15
N GLY A 285 11.56 -16.54 -9.23
CA GLY A 285 10.97 -16.33 -10.54
C GLY A 285 11.98 -16.41 -11.66
N HIS A 286 11.51 -16.08 -12.86
CA HIS A 286 12.33 -16.07 -14.06
C HIS A 286 11.80 -15.07 -15.09
N ILE A 287 12.69 -14.64 -15.98
CA ILE A 287 12.34 -13.93 -17.21
C ILE A 287 12.42 -14.93 -18.35
N GLN A 288 11.41 -14.92 -19.22
CA GLN A 288 11.32 -15.77 -20.39
C GLN A 288 10.97 -14.96 -21.64
N ASP A 289 11.41 -15.45 -22.80
CA ASP A 289 10.99 -14.90 -24.08
C ASP A 289 9.56 -15.34 -24.45
N LYS A 290 9.06 -14.83 -25.58
CA LYS A 290 7.77 -15.22 -26.16
C LYS A 290 7.63 -16.72 -26.45
N ASN A 291 8.73 -17.44 -26.61
CA ASN A 291 8.77 -18.90 -26.82
C ASN A 291 8.88 -19.68 -25.51
N LYS A 292 8.73 -19.01 -24.35
CA LYS A 292 8.86 -19.56 -23.00
C LYS A 292 10.27 -20.06 -22.66
N LYS A 293 11.30 -19.67 -23.42
CA LYS A 293 12.69 -19.97 -23.08
C LYS A 293 13.11 -19.09 -21.91
N LYS A 294 13.55 -19.69 -20.81
CA LYS A 294 14.10 -18.95 -19.66
C LYS A 294 15.39 -18.26 -20.05
N LEU A 295 15.44 -16.96 -19.83
CA LEU A 295 16.58 -16.10 -20.12
C LEU A 295 17.34 -15.71 -18.85
N PHE A 296 16.62 -15.62 -17.72
CA PHE A 296 17.20 -15.13 -16.47
C PHE A 296 16.41 -15.63 -15.27
N MET A 297 17.09 -15.94 -14.16
CA MET A 297 16.46 -16.36 -12.91
C MET A 297 16.53 -15.22 -11.90
N ILE A 298 15.46 -15.03 -11.13
CA ILE A 298 15.34 -14.02 -10.08
C ILE A 298 15.03 -14.73 -8.76
N TYR A 299 15.70 -14.36 -7.68
CA TYR A 299 15.42 -14.92 -6.36
C TYR A 299 15.79 -13.92 -5.25
N GLY A 300 15.16 -14.03 -4.08
CA GLY A 300 15.44 -13.18 -2.94
C GLY A 300 14.31 -13.16 -1.92
N LYS A 301 14.19 -12.06 -1.19
CA LYS A 301 13.07 -11.78 -0.29
C LYS A 301 12.57 -10.35 -0.50
N TRP A 302 11.26 -10.17 -0.60
CA TRP A 302 10.67 -8.84 -0.81
C TRP A 302 10.88 -7.89 0.38
N THR A 303 11.31 -8.41 1.54
CA THR A 303 11.68 -7.62 2.73
C THR A 303 13.15 -7.26 2.80
N GLU A 304 14.01 -7.74 1.89
CA GLU A 304 15.46 -7.59 1.98
C GLU A 304 16.11 -7.17 0.66
N CYS A 305 16.06 -8.04 -0.35
CA CYS A 305 16.77 -7.85 -1.61
C CYS A 305 16.32 -8.85 -2.69
N LEU A 306 16.66 -8.53 -3.93
CA LEU A 306 16.53 -9.38 -5.10
C LEU A 306 17.88 -9.58 -5.78
N TRP A 307 18.14 -10.83 -6.14
CA TRP A 307 19.29 -11.27 -6.92
C TRP A 307 18.84 -11.84 -8.25
N GLY A 308 19.75 -11.80 -9.21
CA GLY A 308 19.54 -12.38 -10.52
C GLY A 308 20.75 -13.18 -10.98
N ILE A 309 20.52 -14.26 -11.71
CA ILE A 309 21.58 -15.15 -12.21
C ILE A 309 21.16 -15.81 -13.53
N ASP A 310 22.11 -16.28 -14.32
CA ASP A 310 21.81 -17.05 -15.52
C ASP A 310 21.12 -18.39 -15.17
N PRO A 311 20.23 -18.91 -16.04
CA PRO A 311 19.49 -20.13 -15.77
C PRO A 311 20.37 -21.37 -15.53
N SER A 312 21.45 -21.54 -16.28
CA SER A 312 22.32 -22.73 -16.16
C SER A 312 23.03 -22.82 -14.81
N SER A 313 23.54 -21.70 -14.30
CA SER A 313 24.18 -21.63 -12.99
C SER A 313 23.15 -21.85 -11.86
N TYR A 314 21.96 -21.27 -11.98
CA TYR A 314 20.88 -21.48 -11.00
C TYR A 314 20.45 -22.95 -10.91
N GLU A 315 20.23 -23.60 -12.07
CA GLU A 315 19.87 -25.02 -12.11
C GLU A 315 20.96 -25.92 -11.55
N SER A 316 22.22 -25.60 -11.84
CA SER A 316 23.38 -26.33 -11.31
C SER A 316 23.45 -26.23 -9.79
N PHE A 317 23.22 -25.04 -9.24
CA PHE A 317 23.16 -24.82 -7.80
C PHE A 317 22.01 -25.58 -7.13
N LYS A 318 20.77 -25.45 -7.63
CA LYS A 318 19.61 -26.16 -7.07
C LYS A 318 19.76 -27.68 -7.12
N LYS A 319 20.44 -28.24 -8.13
CA LYS A 319 20.77 -29.67 -8.19
C LYS A 319 21.77 -30.09 -7.10
N GLN A 320 22.77 -29.26 -6.81
CA GLN A 320 23.75 -29.53 -5.76
C GLN A 320 23.11 -29.46 -4.37
N GLU A 321 22.27 -28.46 -4.09
CA GLU A 321 21.54 -28.37 -2.82
C GLU A 321 20.68 -29.61 -2.56
N ARG A 322 19.90 -30.05 -3.56
CA ARG A 322 19.08 -31.26 -3.43
C ARG A 322 19.91 -32.50 -3.11
N ARG A 323 21.09 -32.67 -3.74
CA ARG A 323 22.00 -33.78 -3.46
C ARG A 323 22.56 -33.70 -2.04
N GLY A 324 22.91 -32.50 -1.56
CA GLY A 324 23.38 -32.25 -0.20
C GLY A 324 22.32 -32.60 0.85
N ASP A 325 21.07 -32.23 0.62
CA ASP A 325 19.95 -32.58 1.51
C ASP A 325 19.69 -34.08 1.56
N HIS A 326 19.78 -34.79 0.44
CA HIS A 326 19.64 -36.24 0.41
C HIS A 326 20.75 -36.94 1.20
N GLN A 327 21.99 -36.44 1.09
CA GLN A 327 23.12 -36.97 1.88
C GLN A 327 23.00 -36.66 3.37
N ARG A 328 22.45 -35.49 3.75
CA ARG A 328 22.17 -35.15 5.15
C ARG A 328 21.08 -36.03 5.75
N LYS A 329 19.97 -36.26 5.02
CA LYS A 329 18.91 -37.18 5.44
C LYS A 329 19.41 -38.63 5.57
N ALA A 330 20.19 -39.13 4.61
CA ALA A 330 20.76 -40.47 4.66
C ALA A 330 21.75 -40.70 5.82
N ARG A 331 22.38 -39.63 6.36
CA ARG A 331 23.24 -39.72 7.55
C ARG A 331 22.46 -39.70 8.87
N LEU A 332 21.24 -39.15 8.87
CA LEU A 332 20.37 -39.11 10.04
C LEU A 332 19.62 -40.44 10.25
N ASP A 333 19.44 -41.26 9.22
CA ASP A 333 18.85 -42.60 9.29
C ASP A 333 19.75 -43.68 9.94
N VAL A 334 20.90 -43.31 10.54
CA VAL A 334 21.85 -44.24 11.21
C VAL A 334 22.07 -43.91 12.70
N GLY A 335 21.20 -43.08 13.31
CA GLY A 335 21.20 -42.79 14.75
C GLY A 335 19.87 -43.15 15.42
N PRO A 336 19.82 -43.42 16.74
CA PRO A 336 18.62 -43.94 17.38
C PRO A 336 17.50 -42.90 17.39
N GLU A 337 16.27 -43.39 17.24
CA GLU A 337 15.01 -42.65 17.23
C GLU A 337 14.92 -41.66 18.40
N ILE A 338 14.93 -40.36 18.08
CA ILE A 338 14.48 -39.32 19.01
C ILE A 338 12.99 -39.15 18.75
N THR A 339 12.22 -39.47 19.79
CA THR A 339 10.77 -39.39 19.89
C THR A 339 10.23 -38.05 19.40
N SER A 340 9.24 -38.11 18.52
CA SER A 340 8.43 -36.96 18.10
C SER A 340 7.64 -36.42 19.29
N GLU A 341 8.14 -35.37 19.93
CA GLU A 341 7.35 -34.59 20.88
C GLU A 341 6.26 -33.83 20.11
N VAL A 342 5.04 -34.25 20.43
CA VAL A 342 3.73 -33.63 20.24
C VAL A 342 3.78 -32.15 19.85
N ALA A 343 3.28 -31.85 18.65
CA ALA A 343 2.96 -30.51 18.21
C ALA A 343 1.86 -29.91 19.10
N GLY A 344 2.26 -29.18 20.13
CA GLY A 344 1.39 -28.33 20.92
C GLY A 344 1.26 -26.96 20.27
N ASP A 345 0.04 -26.61 19.86
CA ASP A 345 -0.56 -25.26 19.76
C ASP A 345 0.28 -24.04 19.33
N ALA A 346 1.32 -24.21 18.51
CA ALA A 346 2.18 -23.14 18.00
C ALA A 346 1.57 -22.35 16.81
N ALA A 347 0.24 -22.20 16.75
CA ALA A 347 -0.45 -21.56 15.63
C ALA A 347 -0.46 -20.02 15.71
N ASP A 348 -0.10 -19.43 16.86
CA ASP A 348 -0.24 -17.99 17.11
C ASP A 348 1.12 -17.24 17.19
N ASP A 349 2.25 -17.94 17.06
CA ASP A 349 3.58 -17.31 17.07
C ASP A 349 3.96 -16.74 15.69
N VAL A 350 4.53 -15.53 15.69
CA VAL A 350 5.11 -14.94 14.48
C VAL A 350 6.30 -15.81 14.06
N PRO A 351 6.35 -16.34 12.83
CA PRO A 351 7.46 -17.16 12.39
C PRO A 351 8.77 -16.38 12.56
N MET A 352 9.77 -16.99 13.22
CA MET A 352 11.05 -16.32 13.46
C MET A 352 11.69 -15.88 12.14
N ALA A 353 12.25 -14.67 12.13
CA ALA A 353 12.96 -14.11 10.98
C ALA A 353 14.08 -15.07 10.55
N GLN A 354 13.94 -15.64 9.36
CA GLN A 354 14.91 -16.59 8.82
C GLN A 354 16.13 -15.88 8.26
N GLU A 355 17.27 -16.58 8.26
CA GLU A 355 18.51 -16.12 7.64
C GLU A 355 18.27 -15.58 6.23
N THR A 356 18.99 -14.51 5.87
CA THR A 356 19.02 -13.95 4.51
C THR A 356 19.26 -15.06 3.48
N VAL A 357 18.60 -14.96 2.32
CA VAL A 357 18.75 -15.97 1.27
C VAL A 357 20.23 -16.08 0.87
N PRO A 358 20.83 -17.29 0.83
CA PRO A 358 22.22 -17.45 0.46
C PRO A 358 22.44 -16.97 -0.97
N VAL A 359 23.48 -16.16 -1.17
CA VAL A 359 23.84 -15.64 -2.48
C VAL A 359 24.49 -16.75 -3.29
N ILE A 360 23.85 -17.16 -4.38
CA ILE A 360 24.39 -18.14 -5.32
C ILE A 360 25.58 -17.49 -6.06
N PRO A 361 26.78 -18.12 -6.07
CA PRO A 361 27.93 -17.60 -6.80
C PRO A 361 27.60 -17.27 -8.26
N GLY A 362 28.04 -16.10 -8.74
CA GLY A 362 27.70 -15.58 -10.07
C GLY A 362 26.41 -14.74 -10.12
N SER A 363 25.69 -14.59 -9.01
CA SER A 363 24.53 -13.71 -8.95
C SER A 363 24.91 -12.24 -8.95
N ARG A 364 24.05 -11.43 -9.56
CA ARG A 364 24.07 -9.95 -9.48
C ARG A 364 22.95 -9.42 -8.62
N LEU A 365 23.22 -8.36 -7.87
CA LEU A 365 22.19 -7.66 -7.09
C LEU A 365 21.31 -6.85 -8.05
N LEU A 366 19.99 -7.04 -7.97
CA LEU A 366 19.02 -6.27 -8.74
C LEU A 366 18.44 -5.12 -7.91
N TRP A 367 18.14 -5.39 -6.64
CA TRP A 367 17.59 -4.42 -5.69
C TRP A 367 17.88 -4.84 -4.25
N ARG A 368 17.95 -3.86 -3.34
CA ARG A 368 18.02 -4.03 -1.90
C ARG A 368 17.14 -2.96 -1.24
N VAL A 369 16.42 -3.36 -0.19
CA VAL A 369 15.58 -2.45 0.59
C VAL A 369 16.44 -1.39 1.28
N ASN A 370 15.91 -0.17 1.37
CA ASN A 370 16.51 0.88 2.18
C ASN A 370 16.43 0.51 3.68
N SER A 371 17.47 0.83 4.44
CA SER A 371 17.41 0.71 5.90
C SER A 371 16.37 1.68 6.46
N ARG A 372 15.53 1.21 7.37
CA ARG A 372 14.59 2.06 8.08
C ARG A 372 15.32 3.03 9.01
N PRO A 373 14.78 4.24 9.24
CA PRO A 373 15.28 5.14 10.27
C PRO A 373 15.37 4.43 11.64
N PRO A 374 16.37 4.74 12.49
CA PRO A 374 16.50 4.12 13.82
C PRO A 374 15.25 4.28 14.71
N ASN A 375 14.51 5.37 14.54
CA ASN A 375 13.27 5.68 15.25
C ASN A 375 12.00 5.18 14.55
N SER A 376 12.12 4.40 13.47
CA SER A 376 10.99 3.88 12.67
C SER A 376 9.94 3.15 13.52
N ALA A 377 10.35 2.37 14.52
CA ALA A 377 9.44 1.66 15.42
C ALA A 377 8.55 2.59 16.27
N GLN A 378 8.99 3.83 16.49
CA GLN A 378 8.20 4.87 17.17
C GLN A 378 7.30 5.63 16.19
N MET A 379 7.38 5.35 14.89
CA MET A 379 6.70 6.07 13.82
C MET A 379 6.01 5.10 12.88
N TYR A 380 5.23 4.17 13.44
CA TYR A 380 4.41 3.22 12.66
C TYR A 380 5.21 2.34 11.68
N ASN A 381 6.50 2.14 11.95
CA ASN A 381 7.44 1.42 11.08
C ASN A 381 7.64 2.04 9.69
N PHE A 382 7.53 3.36 9.58
CA PHE A 382 7.68 4.11 8.33
C PHE A 382 9.12 4.11 7.79
N THR A 383 9.27 4.04 6.46
CA THR A 383 10.56 4.31 5.80
C THR A 383 10.85 5.81 5.81
N SER A 384 12.09 6.21 5.50
CA SER A 384 12.41 7.64 5.33
C SER A 384 11.55 8.30 4.25
N PHE A 385 11.21 7.56 3.19
CA PHE A 385 10.30 8.03 2.15
C PHE A 385 8.89 8.24 2.71
N THR A 386 8.35 7.23 3.40
CA THR A 386 7.01 7.27 4.00
C THR A 386 6.85 8.43 4.99
N VAL A 387 7.87 8.68 5.83
CA VAL A 387 7.84 9.79 6.80
C VAL A 387 7.61 11.13 6.10
N SER A 388 8.15 11.36 4.90
CA SER A 388 7.99 12.63 4.17
C SER A 388 6.62 12.84 3.51
N LEU A 389 5.80 11.80 3.31
CA LEU A 389 4.62 11.87 2.44
C LEU A 389 3.57 12.89 2.91
N ASN A 390 3.31 12.91 4.22
CA ASN A 390 2.30 13.77 4.82
C ASN A 390 2.87 15.05 5.44
N GLU A 391 4.11 15.40 5.10
CA GLU A 391 4.72 16.68 5.44
C GLU A 391 3.95 17.81 4.76
N LEU A 392 3.53 18.80 5.55
CA LEU A 392 2.88 20.02 5.07
C LEU A 392 3.79 21.20 5.41
N GLU A 393 4.56 21.65 4.42
CA GLU A 393 5.47 22.79 4.56
C GLU A 393 4.69 24.11 4.48
N SER A 394 5.20 25.15 5.14
CA SER A 394 4.60 26.47 5.14
C SER A 394 4.39 27.00 3.72
N GLY A 395 3.15 27.29 3.35
CA GLY A 395 2.79 27.84 2.04
C GLY A 395 2.37 26.80 1.01
N MET A 396 2.55 25.49 1.29
CA MET A 396 1.98 24.43 0.44
C MET A 396 0.46 24.54 0.38
N GLU A 397 -0.20 25.00 1.44
CA GLU A 397 -1.66 25.15 1.49
C GLU A 397 -2.20 26.11 0.42
N LYS A 398 -1.35 26.99 -0.12
CA LYS A 398 -1.71 27.94 -1.18
C LYS A 398 -1.64 27.32 -2.58
N THR A 399 -0.97 26.18 -2.73
CA THR A 399 -0.72 25.51 -4.02
C THR A 399 -1.39 24.15 -4.12
N LEU A 400 -1.72 23.52 -2.99
CA LEU A 400 -2.47 22.27 -2.96
C LEU A 400 -3.94 22.52 -3.33
N PRO A 401 -4.61 21.57 -4.01
CA PRO A 401 -6.07 21.59 -4.07
C PRO A 401 -6.65 21.39 -2.65
N PRO A 402 -7.86 21.88 -2.37
CA PRO A 402 -8.52 21.68 -1.07
C PRO A 402 -8.79 20.19 -0.75
N THR A 403 -8.68 19.32 -1.76
CA THR A 403 -8.85 17.87 -1.67
C THR A 403 -7.56 17.11 -1.37
N ASP A 404 -6.39 17.77 -1.24
CA ASP A 404 -5.14 17.05 -0.94
C ASP A 404 -5.15 16.50 0.49
N CYS A 405 -4.85 15.21 0.64
CA CYS A 405 -4.97 14.53 1.93
C CYS A 405 -4.00 15.02 3.03
N ARG A 406 -3.02 15.88 2.71
CA ARG A 406 -2.24 16.59 3.75
C ARG A 406 -3.09 17.58 4.56
N LEU A 407 -4.19 18.06 3.97
CA LEU A 407 -5.14 18.97 4.59
C LEU A 407 -6.22 18.22 5.40
N ARG A 408 -6.25 16.89 5.31
CA ARG A 408 -7.29 16.07 5.95
C ARG A 408 -7.12 16.07 7.48
N PRO A 409 -8.12 16.56 8.25
CA PRO A 409 -7.94 16.90 9.66
C PRO A 409 -7.83 15.70 10.61
N ASP A 410 -8.49 14.58 10.32
CA ASP A 410 -8.38 13.34 11.13
C ASP A 410 -6.98 12.72 11.06
N ILE A 411 -6.41 12.63 9.85
CA ILE A 411 -5.03 12.18 9.63
C ILE A 411 -4.05 13.11 10.35
N ARG A 412 -4.23 14.44 10.24
CA ARG A 412 -3.36 15.41 10.90
C ARG A 412 -3.45 15.35 12.42
N GLY A 413 -4.67 15.18 12.96
CA GLY A 413 -4.89 14.96 14.38
C GLY A 413 -4.11 13.74 14.90
N MET A 414 -4.21 12.62 14.19
CA MET A 414 -3.51 11.39 14.55
C MET A 414 -1.98 11.53 14.46
N GLU A 415 -1.48 12.15 13.40
CA GLU A 415 -0.05 12.37 13.19
C GLU A 415 0.59 13.24 14.29
N ASN A 416 -0.18 14.22 14.79
CA ASN A 416 0.24 15.13 15.85
C ASN A 416 0.02 14.59 17.27
N GLY A 417 -0.42 13.34 17.41
CA GLY A 417 -0.61 12.74 18.74
C GLY A 417 -1.97 13.08 19.39
N ASN A 418 -2.90 13.72 18.68
CA ASN A 418 -4.21 14.11 19.21
C ASN A 418 -5.31 13.15 18.74
N MET A 419 -5.49 12.04 19.48
CA MET A 419 -6.47 10.99 19.13
C MET A 419 -7.93 11.43 19.26
N ASP A 420 -8.22 12.30 20.23
CA ASP A 420 -9.59 12.77 20.44
C ASP A 420 -10.05 13.62 19.26
N LEU A 421 -9.20 14.56 18.81
CA LEU A 421 -9.44 15.32 17.59
C LEU A 421 -9.54 14.41 16.37
N ALA A 422 -8.60 13.46 16.24
CA ALA A 422 -8.58 12.56 15.10
C ALA A 422 -9.86 11.71 14.99
N SER A 423 -10.36 11.20 16.11
CA SER A 423 -11.61 10.43 16.16
C SER A 423 -12.83 11.30 15.83
N GLN A 424 -12.93 12.50 16.43
CA GLN A 424 -14.05 13.42 16.18
C GLN A 424 -14.10 13.86 14.72
N GLU A 425 -12.96 14.22 14.14
CA GLU A 425 -12.88 14.64 12.75
C GLU A 425 -13.14 13.48 11.80
N LYS A 426 -12.70 12.25 12.13
CA LYS A 426 -13.01 11.06 11.33
C LYS A 426 -14.52 10.86 11.24
N ASP A 427 -15.22 10.88 12.37
CA ASP A 427 -16.67 10.71 12.42
C ASP A 427 -17.39 11.83 11.64
N ARG A 428 -16.94 13.09 11.78
CA ARG A 428 -17.49 14.24 11.06
C ARG A 428 -17.32 14.11 9.54
N LEU A 429 -16.14 13.71 9.09
CA LEU A 429 -15.82 13.55 7.66
C LEU A 429 -16.62 12.41 7.03
N GLU A 430 -16.72 11.27 7.72
CA GLU A 430 -17.50 10.14 7.24
C GLU A 430 -19.00 10.48 7.17
N GLU A 431 -19.56 11.17 8.17
CA GLU A 431 -20.96 11.60 8.12
C GLU A 431 -21.21 12.63 7.00
N LYS A 432 -20.33 13.63 6.83
CA LYS A 432 -20.40 14.59 5.71
C LYS A 432 -20.43 13.86 4.36
N GLN A 433 -19.58 12.85 4.18
CA GLN A 433 -19.57 12.03 2.97
C GLN A 433 -20.87 11.23 2.77
N ARG A 434 -21.42 10.64 3.85
CA ARG A 434 -22.69 9.89 3.81
C ARG A 434 -23.86 10.80 3.46
N GLU A 435 -23.93 11.99 4.05
CA GLU A 435 -24.92 13.02 3.71
C GLU A 435 -24.80 13.44 2.24
N ALA A 436 -23.60 13.79 1.78
CA ALA A 436 -23.38 14.18 0.38
C ALA A 436 -23.76 13.07 -0.61
N ARG A 437 -23.54 11.79 -0.26
CA ARG A 437 -24.01 10.64 -1.05
C ARG A 437 -25.54 10.54 -1.07
N ARG A 438 -26.20 10.72 0.08
CA ARG A 438 -27.67 10.71 0.17
C ARG A 438 -28.30 11.82 -0.66
N GLU A 439 -27.74 13.02 -0.63
CA GLU A 439 -28.23 14.14 -1.45
C GLU A 439 -28.05 13.87 -2.95
N ARG A 440 -26.86 13.41 -3.39
CA ARG A 440 -26.67 13.01 -4.80
C ARG A 440 -27.66 11.94 -5.26
N ALA A 441 -27.96 10.96 -4.40
CA ALA A 441 -28.94 9.91 -4.72
C ALA A 441 -30.37 10.46 -4.86
N LYS A 442 -30.77 11.43 -4.03
CA LYS A 442 -32.08 12.11 -4.14
C LYS A 442 -32.21 12.92 -5.42
N GLU A 443 -31.10 13.52 -5.86
CA GLU A 443 -31.04 14.34 -7.07
C GLU A 443 -30.81 13.51 -8.35
N GLU A 444 -30.67 12.18 -8.23
CA GLU A 444 -30.26 11.28 -9.33
C GLU A 444 -28.96 11.74 -10.02
N ALA A 445 -28.09 12.42 -9.26
CA ALA A 445 -26.83 12.97 -9.76
C ALA A 445 -25.71 11.94 -9.65
N GLU A 446 -24.97 11.76 -10.74
CA GLU A 446 -23.77 10.91 -10.76
C GLU A 446 -22.54 11.67 -10.26
N TRP A 447 -21.67 10.98 -9.52
CA TRP A 447 -20.36 11.52 -9.17
C TRP A 447 -19.46 11.59 -10.41
N ARG A 448 -18.88 12.76 -10.66
CA ARG A 448 -17.88 12.95 -11.71
C ARG A 448 -16.50 13.15 -11.09
N THR A 449 -15.61 12.22 -11.37
CA THR A 449 -14.18 12.32 -11.05
C THR A 449 -13.54 13.46 -11.83
N ARG A 450 -12.51 14.08 -11.24
CA ARG A 450 -11.95 15.31 -11.82
C ARG A 450 -10.71 15.06 -12.65
N TRP A 451 -9.80 14.22 -12.16
CA TRP A 451 -8.45 14.07 -12.72
C TRP A 451 -8.26 12.72 -13.42
N PHE A 452 -9.24 11.84 -13.30
CA PHE A 452 -9.26 10.55 -13.97
C PHE A 452 -10.62 10.31 -14.61
N HIS A 453 -10.65 9.52 -15.67
CA HIS A 453 -11.89 9.06 -16.28
C HIS A 453 -11.85 7.54 -16.51
N PRO A 454 -13.00 6.86 -16.50
CA PRO A 454 -13.04 5.45 -16.86
C PRO A 454 -12.66 5.29 -18.34
N GLY A 455 -11.90 4.25 -18.65
CA GLY A 455 -11.48 3.91 -20.01
C GLY A 455 -10.93 2.49 -20.07
N ASP A 456 -10.40 2.11 -21.22
CA ASP A 456 -9.71 0.83 -21.37
C ASP A 456 -8.21 1.04 -21.33
N ASN A 457 -7.50 0.19 -20.60
CA ASN A 457 -6.04 0.17 -20.61
C ASN A 457 -5.55 -0.10 -22.05
N PRO A 458 -4.67 0.75 -22.61
CA PRO A 458 -4.29 0.69 -24.03
C PRO A 458 -3.49 -0.57 -24.42
N HIS A 459 -2.99 -1.32 -23.44
CA HIS A 459 -2.14 -2.50 -23.67
C HIS A 459 -2.86 -3.82 -23.38
N THR A 460 -3.79 -3.83 -22.43
CA THR A 460 -4.53 -5.05 -22.04
C THR A 460 -5.99 -5.05 -22.51
N GLY A 461 -6.56 -3.89 -22.84
CA GLY A 461 -7.99 -3.73 -23.15
C GLY A 461 -8.91 -3.97 -21.95
N THR A 462 -8.37 -4.02 -20.73
CA THR A 462 -9.16 -4.16 -19.50
C THR A 462 -9.63 -2.80 -19.00
N PRO A 463 -10.78 -2.70 -18.31
CA PRO A 463 -11.22 -1.45 -17.69
C PRO A 463 -10.17 -0.87 -16.74
N ASP A 464 -9.98 0.45 -16.81
CA ASP A 464 -9.00 1.20 -16.02
C ASP A 464 -9.47 2.64 -15.78
N TRP A 465 -8.69 3.40 -15.03
CA TRP A 465 -8.88 4.84 -14.80
C TRP A 465 -7.70 5.62 -15.38
N LEU A 466 -7.97 6.41 -16.41
CA LEU A 466 -6.95 7.13 -17.17
C LEU A 466 -6.87 8.59 -16.72
N TYR A 467 -5.65 9.09 -16.55
CA TYR A 467 -5.38 10.48 -16.17
C TYR A 467 -5.79 11.46 -17.27
N THR A 468 -6.45 12.57 -16.89
CA THR A 468 -7.02 13.57 -17.82
C THR A 468 -6.00 14.59 -18.33
N GLY A 469 -4.86 14.78 -17.64
CA GLY A 469 -3.77 15.67 -18.09
C GLY A 469 -3.68 17.04 -17.42
N ASP A 470 -4.74 17.50 -16.75
CA ASP A 470 -4.95 18.90 -16.35
C ASP A 470 -4.65 19.24 -14.89
N TYR A 471 -4.42 18.25 -14.02
CA TYR A 471 -4.15 18.48 -12.58
C TYR A 471 -2.98 19.45 -12.34
N PHE A 472 -1.88 19.26 -13.08
CA PHE A 472 -0.68 20.08 -12.91
C PHE A 472 -0.78 21.49 -13.51
N GLU A 473 -1.90 21.85 -14.15
CA GLU A 473 -2.20 23.23 -14.58
C GLU A 473 -2.68 24.11 -13.41
N ARG A 474 -2.93 23.51 -12.24
CA ARG A 474 -3.25 24.20 -10.96
C ARG A 474 -4.58 24.97 -10.96
N ASN A 475 -5.53 24.61 -11.82
CA ASN A 475 -6.88 25.15 -11.76
C ASN A 475 -7.77 24.35 -10.81
N PHE A 476 -7.88 24.79 -9.55
CA PHE A 476 -8.62 24.07 -8.51
C PHE A 476 -9.98 24.68 -8.14
N SER A 477 -10.50 25.65 -8.91
CA SER A 477 -11.74 26.38 -8.57
C SER A 477 -12.95 25.47 -8.32
N ASP A 478 -13.05 24.36 -9.05
CA ASP A 478 -14.22 23.48 -9.05
C ASP A 478 -13.96 22.19 -8.25
N CYS A 479 -13.03 22.23 -7.29
CA CYS A 479 -12.75 21.07 -6.44
C CYS A 479 -13.92 20.83 -5.47
N PRO A 480 -14.27 19.57 -5.18
CA PRO A 480 -15.29 19.26 -4.19
C PRO A 480 -14.83 19.67 -2.79
N ASP A 481 -15.78 20.11 -1.97
CA ASP A 481 -15.57 20.35 -0.54
C ASP A 481 -15.82 19.06 0.25
N ILE A 482 -14.74 18.37 0.62
CA ILE A 482 -14.79 17.04 1.24
C ILE A 482 -14.30 17.02 2.69
N TYR A 483 -13.67 18.10 3.18
CA TYR A 483 -13.15 18.18 4.56
C TYR A 483 -14.04 18.94 5.51
#